data_AF-A0A1J3G4W8-F1
#
_entry.id   AF-A0A1J3G4W8-F1
#
_cell.length_a   1.000
_cell.length_b   1.000
_cell.length_c   1.000
_cell.angle_alpha   90.00
_cell.angle_beta   90.00
_cell.angle_gamma   90.00
#
_symmetry.space_group_name_H-M   'P 1'
#
loop_
_entity.id
_entity.type
_entity.pdbx_description
1 polymer ?
#
loop_
_entity_poly.entity_id
_entity_poly.type
_entity_poly.pdbx_seq_one_letter_code
_entity_poly.pdbx_strand_id
1 'polypeptide(L)'
;LIIADLPRDMEEEVLSRIPVRSLRSVRSTCKKWNTLSKAESFAKKHLGRHAKEQKKFTMNLRVYLTSVNLDVDPCTKHEGRLISLDEDNN
;
A
#
# COMPACT_ATOMS: atom_id res chain seq x y z
N LEU A 1 19.03 -22.97 3.30
CA LEU A 1 17.90 -22.01 3.12
C LEU A 1 17.66 -21.84 1.61
N ILE A 2 16.79 -22.69 1.02
CA ILE A 2 16.64 -22.86 -0.45
C ILE A 2 15.68 -21.81 -1.06
N ILE A 3 15.10 -20.93 -0.24
CA ILE A 3 14.07 -19.99 -0.70
C ILE A 3 14.66 -18.84 -1.55
N ALA A 4 15.99 -18.65 -1.57
CA ALA A 4 16.63 -17.54 -2.28
C ALA A 4 16.89 -17.78 -3.78
N ASP A 5 16.92 -19.04 -4.25
CA ASP A 5 17.24 -19.41 -5.64
C ASP A 5 16.01 -19.77 -6.48
N LEU A 6 14.82 -19.47 -5.96
CA LEU A 6 13.58 -19.78 -6.65
C LEU A 6 13.32 -18.75 -7.75
N PRO A 7 12.82 -19.17 -8.93
CA PRO A 7 12.41 -18.23 -9.98
C PRO A 7 11.44 -17.19 -9.43
N ARG A 8 11.58 -15.95 -9.89
CA ARG A 8 10.79 -14.79 -9.43
C ARG A 8 9.28 -15.06 -9.41
N ASP A 9 8.76 -15.77 -10.40
CA ASP A 9 7.34 -16.11 -10.47
C ASP A 9 6.85 -17.00 -9.33
N MET A 10 7.68 -17.94 -8.89
CA MET A 10 7.33 -18.82 -7.79
C MET A 10 7.45 -18.09 -6.44
N GLU A 11 8.39 -17.16 -6.30
CA GLU A 11 8.46 -16.29 -5.12
C GLU A 11 7.19 -15.44 -5.00
N GLU A 12 6.71 -14.89 -6.12
CA GLU A 12 5.46 -14.13 -6.15
C GLU A 12 4.27 -15.02 -5.80
N GLU A 13 4.26 -16.27 -6.27
CA GLU A 13 3.21 -17.24 -5.95
C GLU A 13 3.19 -17.55 -4.45
N VAL A 14 4.34 -17.78 -3.83
CA VAL A 14 4.47 -17.97 -2.37
C VAL A 14 3.99 -16.72 -1.62
N LEU A 15 4.46 -15.53 -2.02
CA LEU A 15 4.07 -14.28 -1.38
C LEU A 15 2.57 -14.00 -1.55
N SER A 16 1.97 -14.37 -2.69
CA SER A 16 0.55 -14.13 -2.98
C SER A 16 -0.38 -14.82 -2.00
N ARG A 17 0.05 -15.97 -1.44
CA ARG A 17 -0.73 -16.76 -0.48
C ARG A 17 -0.75 -16.14 0.92
N ILE A 18 0.16 -15.20 1.21
CA ILE A 18 0.26 -14.58 2.53
C ILE A 18 -0.83 -13.50 2.66
N PRO A 19 -1.65 -13.53 3.73
CA PRO A 19 -2.63 -12.47 4.00
C PRO A 19 -1.98 -11.08 4.14
N VAL A 20 -2.68 -10.03 3.71
CA VAL A 20 -2.18 -8.63 3.72
C VAL A 20 -1.65 -8.21 5.10
N ARG A 21 -2.29 -8.66 6.19
CA ARG A 21 -1.88 -8.33 7.58
C ARG A 21 -0.48 -8.84 7.89
N SER A 22 -0.17 -10.08 7.50
CA SER A 22 1.13 -10.71 7.74
C SER A 22 2.19 -10.23 6.75
N LEU A 23 1.78 -9.72 5.59
CA LEU A 23 2.68 -9.26 4.54
C LEU A 23 3.64 -8.14 5.02
N ARG A 24 3.20 -7.30 5.97
CA ARG A 24 4.05 -6.27 6.59
C ARG A 24 5.27 -6.90 7.29
N SER A 25 5.06 -7.96 8.06
CA SER A 25 6.15 -8.66 8.75
C SER A 25 7.09 -9.33 7.75
N VAL A 26 6.53 -10.02 6.74
CA VAL A 26 7.33 -10.69 5.69
C VAL A 26 8.23 -9.69 4.96
N ARG A 27 7.74 -8.49 4.64
CA ARG A 27 8.54 -7.41 4.04
C ARG A 27 9.69 -6.93 4.92
N SER A 28 9.58 -7.04 6.25
CA SER A 28 10.65 -6.63 7.16
C SER A 28 11.78 -7.66 7.28
N THR A 29 11.51 -8.93 6.93
CA THR A 29 12.52 -10.00 7.07
C THR A 29 13.66 -9.90 6.07
N CYS A 30 13.41 -9.43 4.85
CA CYS A 30 14.43 -9.41 3.80
C CYS A 30 14.12 -8.40 2.68
N LYS A 31 15.19 -7.82 2.11
CA LYS A 31 15.11 -6.83 1.03
C LYS A 31 14.45 -7.39 -0.23
N LYS A 32 14.73 -8.65 -0.59
CA LYS A 32 14.14 -9.33 -1.76
C LYS A 32 12.62 -9.36 -1.65
N TRP A 33 12.08 -9.80 -0.51
CA TRP A 33 10.63 -9.83 -0.26
C TRP A 33 10.01 -8.44 -0.24
N ASN A 34 10.69 -7.44 0.34
CA ASN A 34 10.20 -6.06 0.30
C ASN A 34 10.09 -5.53 -1.14
N THR A 35 11.10 -5.79 -1.98
CA THR A 35 11.09 -5.40 -3.39
C THR A 35 10.01 -6.16 -4.17
N LEU A 36 9.92 -7.48 -3.99
CA LEU A 36 8.93 -8.33 -4.66
C LEU A 36 7.49 -7.91 -4.33
N SER A 37 7.23 -7.57 -3.06
CA SER A 37 5.91 -7.11 -2.60
C SER A 37 5.43 -5.80 -3.23
N LYS A 38 6.32 -5.05 -3.87
CA LYS A 38 6.03 -3.79 -4.56
C LYS A 38 5.87 -3.96 -6.07
N ALA A 39 6.13 -5.16 -6.60
CA ALA A 39 5.98 -5.42 -8.02
C ALA A 39 4.51 -5.44 -8.41
N GLU A 40 4.19 -4.86 -9.58
CA GLU A 40 2.83 -4.86 -10.12
C GLU A 40 2.32 -6.28 -10.40
N SER A 41 3.19 -7.15 -10.91
CA SER A 41 2.92 -8.58 -11.13
C SER A 41 2.44 -9.29 -9.86
N PHE A 42 3.13 -9.04 -8.74
CA PHE A 42 2.73 -9.53 -7.43
C PHE A 42 1.38 -8.94 -7.01
N ALA A 43 1.18 -7.62 -7.16
CA ALA A 43 -0.07 -6.97 -6.77
C ALA A 43 -1.28 -7.54 -7.52
N LYS A 44 -1.15 -7.79 -8.83
CA LYS A 44 -2.20 -8.44 -9.65
C LYS A 44 -2.50 -9.86 -9.16
N LYS A 45 -1.47 -10.69 -8.93
CA LYS A 45 -1.64 -12.06 -8.42
C LYS A 45 -2.29 -12.08 -7.02
N HIS A 46 -1.82 -11.22 -6.12
CA HIS A 46 -2.32 -11.11 -4.75
C HIS A 46 -3.78 -10.62 -4.73
N LEU A 47 -4.10 -9.56 -5.50
CA LEU A 47 -5.46 -9.05 -5.63
C LEU A 47 -6.41 -10.10 -6.21
N GLY A 48 -6.02 -10.77 -7.30
CA GLY A 48 -6.84 -11.82 -7.92
C GLY A 48 -7.13 -12.98 -6.95
N ARG A 49 -6.13 -13.40 -6.16
CA ARG A 49 -6.31 -14.45 -5.16
C ARG A 49 -7.24 -14.05 -4.03
N HIS A 50 -7.08 -12.83 -3.52
CA HIS A 50 -7.82 -12.33 -2.35
C HIS A 50 -9.08 -11.54 -2.73
N ALA A 51 -9.47 -11.49 -4.00
CA ALA A 51 -10.59 -10.69 -4.50
C ALA A 51 -11.92 -10.99 -3.78
N LYS A 52 -12.13 -12.23 -3.31
CA LYS A 52 -13.32 -12.64 -2.55
C LYS A 52 -13.26 -12.25 -1.07
N GLU A 53 -12.06 -12.01 -0.55
CA GLU A 53 -11.79 -11.58 0.83
C GLU A 53 -11.57 -10.06 0.97
N GLN A 54 -11.66 -9.32 -0.15
CA GLN A 54 -11.69 -7.86 -0.21
C GLN A 54 -12.99 -7.32 0.40
N LYS A 55 -13.26 -7.62 1.67
CA LYS A 55 -14.15 -6.83 2.51
C LYS A 55 -13.48 -5.47 2.69
N LYS A 56 -13.75 -4.57 1.73
CA LYS A 56 -13.51 -3.12 1.75
C LYS A 56 -12.34 -2.72 2.66
N PHE A 57 -11.12 -2.76 2.14
CA PHE A 57 -10.01 -2.05 2.78
C PHE A 57 -10.18 -0.56 2.46
N THR A 58 -11.14 0.10 3.10
CA THR A 58 -11.30 1.55 3.04
C THR A 58 -10.09 2.15 3.74
N MET A 59 -9.06 2.50 2.99
CA MET A 59 -7.98 3.32 3.52
C MET A 59 -8.62 4.67 3.83
N ASN A 60 -8.88 4.94 5.11
CA ASN A 60 -9.37 6.23 5.59
C ASN A 60 -8.26 7.28 5.36
N LEU A 61 -8.07 7.68 4.11
CA LEU A 61 -7.10 8.67 3.71
C LEU A 61 -7.67 10.04 4.06
N ARG A 62 -7.50 10.47 5.31
CA ARG A 62 -7.65 11.89 5.66
C ARG A 62 -6.39 12.62 5.20
N VAL A 63 -6.41 13.11 3.97
CA VAL A 63 -5.40 14.06 3.49
C VAL A 63 -5.76 15.42 4.07
N TYR A 64 -4.85 16.01 4.86
CA TYR A 64 -4.97 17.39 5.31
C TYR A 64 -4.00 18.25 4.52
N LEU A 65 -4.47 19.38 4.01
CA LEU A 65 -3.62 20.39 3.38
C LEU A 65 -3.10 21.32 4.48
N THR A 66 -1.79 21.30 4.73
CA THR A 66 -1.16 22.20 5.71
C THR A 66 -0.29 23.20 4.95
N SER A 67 -0.63 24.49 5.03
CA SER A 67 0.27 25.56 4.61
C SER A 67 1.25 25.85 5.75
N VAL A 68 2.53 26.06 5.42
CA VAL A 68 3.54 26.48 6.39
C VAL A 68 4.09 27.82 5.91
N ASN A 69 3.72 28.89 6.61
CA ASN A 69 4.30 30.20 6.38
C ASN A 69 5.65 30.27 7.11
N LEU A 70 6.71 30.57 6.38
CA LEU A 70 8.10 30.58 6.89
C LEU A 70 8.55 31.95 7.39
N ASP A 71 7.65 32.91 7.57
CA ASP A 71 8.02 34.25 8.03
C ASP A 71 7.75 34.42 9.53
N VAL A 72 8.85 34.52 10.28
CA VAL A 72 9.08 34.97 11.68
C VAL A 72 8.09 34.53 12.78
N ASP A 73 7.14 33.63 12.52
CA ASP A 73 6.53 32.78 13.55
C ASP A 73 5.83 31.57 12.88
N PRO A 74 6.34 30.33 13.00
CA PRO A 74 5.77 29.17 12.34
C PRO A 74 4.44 28.75 12.99
N CYS A 75 3.36 29.42 12.62
CA CYS A 75 1.99 29.03 12.98
C CYS A 75 1.44 28.06 11.92
N THR A 76 1.29 26.78 12.28
CA THR A 76 0.62 25.79 11.42
C THR A 76 -0.88 26.02 11.44
N LYS A 77 -1.43 26.64 10.38
CA LYS A 77 -2.87 26.83 10.22
C LYS A 77 -3.47 25.67 9.43
N HIS A 78 -4.60 25.14 9.90
CA HIS A 78 -5.32 24.07 9.23
C HIS A 78 -6.27 24.70 8.19
N GLU A 79 -5.80 24.80 6.94
CA GLU A 79 -6.47 25.57 5.87
C GLU A 79 -7.72 24.87 5.28
N GLY A 80 -7.97 23.60 5.60
CA GLY A 80 -9.22 22.95 5.20
C GLY A 80 -9.15 21.44 5.05
N ARG A 81 -10.33 20.81 4.97
CA ARG A 81 -10.51 19.39 4.73
C ARG A 81 -10.75 19.16 3.23
N LEU A 82 -9.87 18.42 2.56
CA LEU A 82 -10.10 18.00 1.19
C LEU A 82 -11.22 16.95 1.19
N ILE A 83 -12.34 17.28 0.54
CA ILE A 83 -13.37 16.31 0.17
C ILE A 83 -13.07 15.83 -1.25
N SER A 84 -13.16 14.52 -1.46
CA SER A 84 -13.07 13.94 -2.81
C SER A 84 -14.20 14.51 -3.64
N LEU A 85 -13.90 15.01 -4.85
CA LEU A 85 -14.92 15.34 -5.83
C LEU A 85 -15.37 14.00 -6.42
N ASP A 86 -16.49 13.48 -5.95
CA ASP A 86 -17.16 12.39 -6.65
C ASP A 86 -17.71 13.00 -7.94
N GLU A 87 -17.13 12.64 -9.09
CA GLU A 87 -17.68 13.03 -10.39
C GLU A 87 -18.99 12.27 -10.60
N ASP A 88 -20.09 12.87 -10.18
CA ASP A 88 -21.43 12.50 -10.60
C ASP A 88 -21.59 12.89 -12.08
N ASN A 89 -21.25 11.96 -12.98
CA ASN A 89 -21.60 12.03 -14.39
C ASN A 89 -23.10 11.74 -14.53
N ASN A 90 -23.89 12.76 -14.92
CA ASN A 90 -25.23 12.60 -15.47
C ASN A 90 -25.23 12.92 -16.97
#